data_AF-A0AAF0U7I0-F1
#
_entry.id   AF-A0AAF0U7I0-F1
#
_cell.length_a   1.000
_cell.length_b   1.000
_cell.length_c   1.000
_cell.angle_alpha   90.00
_cell.angle_beta   90.00
_cell.angle_gamma   90.00
#
_symmetry.space_group_name_H-M   'P 1'
#
loop_
_entity.id
_entity.type
_entity.pdbx_description
1 polymer ?
#
loop_
_entity_poly.entity_id
_entity_poly.type
_entity_poly.pdbx_seq_one_letter_code
_entity_poly.pdbx_strand_id
1 'polypeptide(L)' 'MLKKCMCDPSLIIPTEDIGIKDSLSYEEIPVQILDRQVRKLRTKEVASRKVLWRNQFVKEAT' A
#
# COMPACT_ATOMS: atom_id res chain seq x y z
N MET A 1 -16.79 24.61 -35.82
CA MET A 1 -17.43 23.35 -36.28
C MET A 1 -16.74 22.19 -35.59
N LEU A 2 -17.45 21.46 -34.72
CA LEU A 2 -16.91 20.25 -34.07
C LEU A 2 -17.01 19.07 -35.04
N LYS A 3 -15.89 18.37 -35.24
CA LYS A 3 -15.87 17.12 -36.01
C LYS A 3 -16.34 15.99 -35.09
N LYS A 4 -17.28 15.18 -35.58
CA LYS A 4 -17.79 13.99 -34.89
C LYS A 4 -16.64 12.98 -34.77
N CYS A 5 -16.12 12.78 -33.57
CA CYS A 5 -15.13 11.74 -33.33
C CYS A 5 -15.85 10.39 -33.33
N MET A 6 -15.57 9.54 -34.31
CA MET A 6 -16.00 8.16 -34.29
C MET A 6 -14.97 7.42 -33.45
N CYS A 7 -15.35 6.90 -32.29
CA CYS A 7 -14.44 6.09 -31.48
C CYS A 7 -13.97 4.90 -32.33
N ASP A 8 -12.69 4.94 -32.73
CA ASP A 8 -12.04 3.83 -33.39
C ASP A 8 -11.93 2.68 -32.38
N PRO A 9 -12.40 1.46 -32.70
CA PRO A 9 -12.26 0.30 -31.83
C PRO A 9 -10.81 0.00 -31.43
N SER A 10 -9.83 0.46 -32.20
CA SER A 10 -8.40 0.32 -31.87
C SER A 10 -7.93 1.27 -30.74
N LEU A 11 -8.70 2.30 -30.41
CA LEU A 11 -8.48 3.17 -29.25
C LEU A 11 -9.09 2.61 -27.96
N ILE A 12 -9.84 1.51 -28.06
CA ILE A 12 -10.30 0.76 -26.90
C ILE A 12 -9.08 0.01 -26.40
N ILE A 13 -8.38 0.60 -25.43
CA ILE A 13 -7.43 -0.13 -24.61
C ILE A 13 -8.25 -1.24 -23.96
N PRO A 14 -7.97 -2.52 -24.22
CA PRO A 14 -8.63 -3.58 -23.48
C PRO A 14 -8.31 -3.31 -22.02
N THR A 15 -9.35 -3.07 -21.23
CA THR A 15 -9.24 -3.16 -19.78
C THR A 15 -8.93 -4.64 -19.55
N GLU A 16 -7.65 -4.99 -19.60
CA GLU A 16 -7.17 -6.26 -19.08
C GLU A 16 -7.89 -6.40 -17.74
N ASP A 17 -8.51 -7.57 -17.52
CA ASP A 17 -9.09 -7.94 -16.23
C ASP A 17 -7.92 -7.93 -15.24
N ILE A 18 -7.55 -6.74 -14.78
CA ILE A 18 -6.73 -6.51 -13.61
C ILE A 18 -7.60 -7.15 -12.57
N GLY A 19 -7.27 -8.39 -12.19
CA GLY A 19 -8.01 -9.17 -11.21
C GLY A 19 -7.99 -8.41 -9.89
N ILE A 20 -8.88 -7.44 -9.76
CA ILE A 20 -9.15 -6.75 -8.52
C ILE A 20 -9.84 -7.81 -7.70
N LYS A 21 -9.08 -8.35 -6.74
CA LYS A 21 -9.62 -9.30 -5.79
C LYS A 21 -10.79 -8.60 -5.08
N ASP A 22 -11.98 -9.22 -5.08
CA ASP A 22 -13.17 -8.68 -4.40
C ASP A 22 -12.91 -8.38 -2.91
N SER A 23 -11.91 -9.05 -2.33
CA SER A 23 -11.38 -8.68 -1.03
C SER A 23 -10.51 -7.44 -1.16
N LEU A 24 -10.93 -6.32 -0.57
CA LEU A 24 -10.14 -5.10 -0.38
C LEU A 24 -8.91 -5.29 0.54
N SER A 25 -8.45 -6.53 0.73
CA SER A 25 -7.27 -6.89 1.49
C SER A 25 -6.06 -7.02 0.56
N TYR A 26 -4.94 -6.48 1.02
CA TYR A 26 -3.64 -6.64 0.39
C TYR A 26 -2.63 -7.12 1.43
N GLU A 27 -1.56 -7.76 0.96
CA GLU A 27 -0.48 -8.20 1.83
C GLU A 27 0.46 -7.02 2.11
N GLU A 28 0.63 -6.69 3.39
CA GLU A 28 1.63 -5.72 3.83
C GLU A 28 2.99 -6.40 3.95
N ILE A 29 3.95 -5.94 3.14
CA ILE A 29 5.31 -6.46 3.14
C ILE A 29 6.19 -5.50 3.96
N PRO A 30 6.85 -5.98 5.03
CA PRO A 30 7.76 -5.15 5.81
C PRO A 30 9.03 -4.88 4.99
N VAL A 31 9.40 -3.62 4.87
CA VAL A 31 10.59 -3.19 4.12
C VAL A 31 11.79 -3.04 5.04
N GLN A 32 11.60 -2.36 6.17
CA GLN A 32 12.71 -2.00 7.06
C GLN A 32 12.23 -1.78 8.48
N ILE A 33 13.07 -2.13 9.46
CA ILE A 33 12.89 -1.70 10.86
C ILE A 33 13.59 -0.34 11.02
N LEU A 34 12.80 0.69 11.32
CA LEU A 34 13.29 2.06 11.47
C LEU A 34 13.84 2.33 12.87
N ASP A 35 13.23 1.75 13.90
CA ASP A 35 13.62 2.01 15.28
C ASP A 35 13.22 0.86 16.22
N ARG A 36 13.82 0.82 17.41
CA ARG A 36 13.45 -0.07 18.50
C ARG A 36 13.40 0.69 19.81
N GLN A 37 12.23 0.73 20.43
CA GLN A 37 12.03 1.32 21.75
C GLN A 37 11.79 0.22 22.79
N VAL A 38 12.36 0.41 23.99
CA VAL A 38 12.06 -0.45 25.14
C VAL A 38 11.40 0.40 26.22
N ARG A 39 10.17 0.04 26.59
CA ARG A 39 9.44 0.66 27.69
C ARG A 39 9.54 -0.23 28.93
N LYS A 40 10.09 0.34 30.01
CA LYS A 40 10.09 -0.30 31.33
C LYS A 40 8.79 0.01 32.05
N LEU A 41 8.05 -1.03 32.40
CA LEU A 41 6.88 -0.99 33.28
C LEU A 41 7.30 -1.44 34.69
N ARG A 42 6.41 -1.33 35.68
CA ARG A 42 6.69 -1.69 37.07
C ARG A 42 7.24 -3.10 37.26
N THR A 43 6.79 -4.06 36.46
CA THR A 43 7.11 -5.49 36.60
C THR A 43 7.74 -6.11 35.36
N LYS A 44 7.79 -5.40 34.22
CA LYS A 44 8.28 -5.97 32.96
C LYS A 44 8.85 -4.91 32.04
N GLU A 45 9.72 -5.33 31.14
CA GLU A 45 10.18 -4.51 30.02
C GLU A 45 9.51 -4.99 28.73
N VAL A 46 9.05 -4.06 27.90
CA VAL A 46 8.38 -4.34 26.63
C VAL A 46 9.14 -3.65 25.51
N ALA A 47 9.62 -4.41 24.55
CA ALA A 47 10.26 -3.88 23.34
C ALA A 47 9.24 -3.72 22.22
N SER A 48 9.16 -2.54 21.63
CA SER A 48 8.45 -2.25 20.39
C SER A 48 9.45 -1.97 19.26
N ARG A 49 9.07 -2.32 18.03
CA ARG A 49 9.85 -2.03 16.82
C ARG A 49 8.98 -1.19 15.91
N LYS A 50 9.58 -0.15 15.34
CA LYS A 50 8.95 0.66 14.30
C LYS A 50 9.31 0.08 12.94
N VAL A 51 8.32 -0.29 12.14
CA VAL A 51 8.49 -0.97 10.85
C VAL A 51 7.90 -0.11 9.73
N LEU A 52 8.68 0.06 8.67
CA LEU A 52 8.24 0.65 7.42
C LEU A 52 7.62 -0.43 6.53
N TRP A 53 6.38 -0.22 6.10
CA TRP A 53 5.67 -1.10 5.18
C TRP A 53 5.76 -0.57 3.74
N ARG A 54 5.71 -1.47 2.76
CA ARG A 54 6.00 -1.17 1.34
C ARG A 54 5.16 -0.04 0.74
N ASN A 55 3.93 0.11 1.19
CA ASN A 55 2.98 1.10 0.67
C ASN A 55 2.72 2.25 1.65
N GLN A 56 3.61 2.45 2.63
CA GLN A 56 3.42 3.44 3.68
C GLN A 56 4.50 4.52 3.66
N PHE A 57 4.12 5.76 3.96
CA PHE A 57 5.10 6.83 4.15
C PHE A 57 5.86 6.65 5.47
N VAL A 58 7.13 7.06 5.51
CA VAL A 58 7.98 6.95 6.73
C VAL A 58 7.35 7.63 7.95
N LYS A 59 6.58 8.71 7.74
CA LYS A 59 5.84 9.41 8.82
C LYS A 59 4.76 8.54 9.46
N GLU A 60 4.18 7.63 8.69
CA GLU A 60 3.07 6.78 9.08
C GLU A 60 3.54 5.42 9.60
N ALA A 61 4.83 5.07 9.46
CA ALA A 61 5.42 3.82 9.92
C ALA A 61 5.01 3.45 11.36
N THR A 62 4.61 2.19 11.55
CA THR A 62 4.03 1.65 12.79
C THR A 62 5.09 1.00 13.67
#